data_AF-A0A077FGQ6-F1
#
_entry.id   AF-A0A077FGQ6-F1
#
_cell.length_a   1.000
_cell.length_b   1.000
_cell.length_c   1.000
_cell.angle_alpha   90.00
_cell.angle_beta   90.00
_cell.angle_gamma   90.00
#
_symmetry.space_group_name_H-M   'P 1'
#
loop_
_entity.id
_entity.type
_entity.pdbx_description
1 polymer ?
#
loop_
_entity_poly.entity_id
_entity_poly.type
_entity_poly.pdbx_seq_one_letter_code
_entity_poly.pdbx_strand_id
1 'polypeptide(L)' 'MSLNQAQVDAVEHLLMAFLKRSESAQIVAKVYEDAYSSIMGSEGPVGMEEKEAALEHLNNLRLQLK' A
#
# COMPACT_ATOMS: atom_id res chain seq x y z
N MET A 1 13.54 7.79 15.06
CA MET A 1 13.06 7.22 13.80
C MET A 1 14.09 6.21 13.33
N SER A 2 13.72 4.94 13.17
CA SER A 2 14.67 3.93 12.66
C SER A 2 14.90 4.14 11.16
N LEU A 3 16.10 3.84 10.67
CA LEU A 3 16.47 3.98 9.24
C LEU A 3 15.46 3.28 8.31
N ASN A 4 14.87 2.17 8.77
CA ASN A 4 13.86 1.41 8.03
C ASN A 4 12.57 2.21 7.81
N GLN A 5 12.15 3.03 8.79
CA GLN A 5 10.92 3.82 8.63
C GLN A 5 11.10 4.89 7.55
N ALA A 6 12.24 5.58 7.53
CA ALA A 6 12.51 6.61 6.52
C ALA A 6 12.57 6.03 5.09
N GLN A 7 13.04 4.79 4.94
CA GLN A 7 13.05 4.09 3.65
C GLN A 7 11.63 3.72 3.19
N VAL A 8 10.80 3.22 4.12
CA VAL A 8 9.40 2.90 3.85
C VAL A 8 8.63 4.17 3.49
N ASP A 9 8.77 5.25 4.24
CA ASP A 9 8.10 6.53 4.00
C ASP A 9 8.48 7.12 2.61
N ALA A 10 9.74 6.96 2.19
CA ALA A 10 10.18 7.42 0.86
C ALA A 10 9.50 6.64 -0.28
N VAL A 11 9.36 5.32 -0.12
CA VAL A 11 8.67 4.46 -1.09
C VAL A 11 7.18 4.76 -1.11
N GLU A 12 6.57 4.98 0.06
CA GLU A 12 5.16 5.38 0.19
C GLU A 12 4.89 6.68 -0.56
N HIS A 13 5.69 7.72 -0.33
CA HIS A 13 5.52 9.00 -1.03
C HIS A 13 5.70 8.88 -2.54
N LEU A 14 6.65 8.07 -3.01
CA LEU A 14 6.84 7.82 -4.44
C LEU A 14 5.62 7.14 -5.06
N LEU A 15 5.10 6.09 -4.40
CA LEU A 15 3.92 5.36 -4.86
C LEU A 15 2.70 6.28 -4.88
N MET A 16 2.49 7.06 -3.82
CA MET A 16 1.38 8.01 -3.73
C MET A 16 1.46 9.08 -4.82
N ALA A 17 2.65 9.60 -5.11
CA ALA A 17 2.84 10.56 -6.22
C ALA A 17 2.54 9.92 -7.58
N PHE A 18 2.92 8.66 -7.78
CA PHE A 18 2.60 7.90 -8.99
C PHE A 18 1.09 7.66 -9.15
N LEU A 19 0.43 7.17 -8.10
CA LEU A 19 -1.01 6.89 -8.11
C LEU A 19 -1.85 8.16 -8.28
N LYS A 20 -1.46 9.28 -7.66
CA LYS A 20 -2.12 10.59 -7.86
C LYS A 20 -1.99 11.13 -9.29
N ARG A 21 -0.90 10.79 -9.99
CA ARG A 21 -0.69 11.16 -11.39
C ARG A 21 -1.36 10.21 -12.38
N SER A 22 -1.79 9.04 -11.92
CA SER A 22 -2.51 8.09 -12.77
C SER A 22 -3.92 8.62 -13.06
N GLU A 23 -4.13 9.08 -14.30
CA GLU A 23 -5.45 9.56 -14.75
C GLU A 23 -6.48 8.42 -14.88
N SER A 24 -6.04 7.16 -14.87
CA SER A 24 -6.93 5.99 -14.94
C SER A 24 -7.27 5.44 -13.56
N ALA A 25 -8.51 5.68 -13.14
CA ALA A 25 -9.06 5.11 -11.91
C ALA A 25 -9.07 3.57 -11.92
N GLN A 26 -9.16 2.94 -13.10
CA GLN A 26 -9.11 1.49 -13.23
C GLN A 26 -7.72 0.92 -12.93
N ILE A 27 -6.66 1.62 -13.36
CA ILE A 27 -5.27 1.21 -13.05
C ILE A 27 -5.04 1.33 -11.55
N VAL A 28 -5.47 2.43 -10.93
CA VAL A 28 -5.35 2.61 -9.48
C VAL A 28 -6.10 1.51 -8.73
N ALA A 29 -7.34 1.20 -9.12
CA ALA A 29 -8.12 0.13 -8.50
C ALA A 29 -7.42 -1.24 -8.59
N LYS A 30 -6.85 -1.57 -9.75
CA LYS A 30 -6.13 -2.83 -9.95
C LYS A 30 -4.86 -2.93 -9.09
N VAL A 31 -4.09 -1.85 -8.99
CA VAL A 31 -2.90 -1.80 -8.12
C VAL A 31 -3.28 -2.06 -6.65
N TYR A 32 -4.42 -1.56 -6.19
CA TYR A 32 -4.93 -1.88 -4.85
C TYR A 32 -5.33 -3.35 -4.67
N GLU A 33 -6.01 -3.93 -5.65
CA GLU A 33 -6.39 -5.35 -5.62
C GLU A 33 -5.17 -6.27 -5.61
N ASP A 34 -4.16 -5.94 -6.40
CA ASP A 34 -2.89 -6.68 -6.45
C ASP A 34 -2.14 -6.57 -5.10
N ALA A 35 -2.08 -5.38 -4.51
CA ALA A 35 -1.46 -5.16 -3.19
C ALA A 35 -2.21 -5.90 -2.07
N TYR A 36 -3.55 -5.86 -2.08
CA TYR A 36 -4.39 -6.61 -1.14
C TYR A 36 -4.12 -8.12 -1.25
N SER A 37 -4.08 -8.64 -2.47
CA SER A 37 -3.84 -10.06 -2.75
C SER A 37 -2.45 -10.51 -2.31
N SER A 38 -1.42 -9.66 -2.48
CA SER A 38 -0.05 -9.93 -2.01
C SER A 38 0.01 -10.01 -0.48
N ILE A 39 -0.61 -9.05 0.24
CA ILE A 39 -0.67 -9.03 1.72
C ILE A 39 -1.40 -10.26 2.27
N MET A 40 -2.53 -10.63 1.66
CA MET A 40 -3.31 -11.79 2.11
C MET A 40 -2.69 -13.12 1.69
N GLY A 41 -1.90 -13.11 0.62
CA GLY A 41 -1.21 -14.27 0.05
C GLY A 41 0.03 -14.72 0.84
N SER A 42 0.88 -15.45 0.14
CA SER A 42 2.13 -16.02 0.66
C SER A 42 3.30 -15.03 0.70
N GLU A 43 3.19 -13.91 0.00
CA GLU A 43 4.20 -12.84 -0.01
C GLU A 43 3.99 -11.80 1.09
N GLY A 44 2.82 -11.85 1.73
CA GLY A 44 2.46 -10.96 2.83
C GLY A 44 3.03 -11.39 4.18
N PRO A 45 2.73 -10.62 5.23
CA PRO A 45 3.15 -10.94 6.60
C PRO A 45 2.67 -12.33 7.03
N VAL A 46 3.47 -13.05 7.81
CA VAL A 46 3.15 -14.44 8.20
C VAL A 46 2.02 -14.50 9.23
N GLY A 47 1.92 -13.50 10.12
CA GLY A 47 0.91 -13.46 11.16
C GLY A 47 -0.35 -12.69 10.77
N MET A 48 -1.48 -13.11 11.36
CA MET A 48 -2.80 -12.54 11.07
C MET A 48 -2.89 -11.07 11.52
N GLU A 49 -2.30 -10.73 12.67
CA GLU A 49 -2.27 -9.36 13.20
C GLU A 49 -1.46 -8.43 12.27
N GLU A 50 -0.33 -8.90 11.75
CA GLU A 50 0.49 -8.12 10.83
C GLU A 50 -0.17 -7.98 9.46
N LYS A 51 -0.93 -8.99 9.01
CA LYS A 51 -1.77 -8.88 7.81
C LYS A 51 -2.86 -7.82 7.99
N GLU A 52 -3.56 -7.84 9.12
CA GLU A 52 -4.59 -6.85 9.44
C GLU A 52 -4.02 -5.44 9.51
N ALA A 53 -2.87 -5.25 10.18
CA ALA A 53 -2.20 -3.96 10.24
C ALA A 53 -1.75 -3.46 8.85
N ALA A 54 -1.23 -4.36 8.00
CA ALA A 54 -0.86 -4.02 6.62
C ALA A 54 -2.09 -3.64 5.77
N LEU A 55 -3.22 -4.33 5.95
CA LEU A 55 -4.48 -4.00 5.29
C LEU A 55 -5.07 -2.66 5.75
N GLU A 56 -5.04 -2.39 7.05
CA GLU A 56 -5.49 -1.10 7.61
C GLU A 56 -4.67 0.05 7.02
N HIS A 57 -3.35 -0.11 6.97
CA HIS A 57 -2.46 0.87 6.37
C HIS A 57 -2.75 1.05 4.86
N LEU A 58 -2.93 -0.03 4.10
CA LEU A 58 -3.30 0.03 2.68
C LEU A 58 -4.61 0.80 2.45
N ASN A 59 -5.62 0.58 3.31
CA ASN A 59 -6.89 1.31 3.24
C ASN A 59 -6.72 2.81 3.53
N ASN A 60 -5.86 3.18 4.48
CA ASN A 60 -5.54 4.58 4.76
C ASN A 60 -4.88 5.26 3.55
N LEU A 61 -3.95 4.59 2.86
CA LEU A 61 -3.37 5.09 1.61
C LEU A 61 -4.43 5.34 0.55
N ARG A 62 -5.41 4.42 0.41
CA ARG A 62 -6.50 4.54 -0.56
C ARG A 62 -7.36 5.78 -0.32
N LEU A 63 -7.60 6.13 0.94
CA LEU A 63 -8.37 7.32 1.29
C LEU A 63 -7.66 8.62 0.92
N GLN A 64 -6.32 8.63 0.93
CA GLN A 64 -5.50 9.81 0.58
C GLN A 64 -5.38 10.07 -0.94
N LEU A 65 -5.92 9.17 -1.77
CA LEU A 65 -5.97 9.31 -3.23
C LEU A 65 -7.28 9.90 -3.75
N LYS A 66 -8.28 10.09 -2.87
CA LYS A 66 -9.50 10.83 -3.19
C LYS A 66 -9.27 12.33 -3.06
#